data_AF-A0A3M6U1J5-F1
#
_entry.id   AF-A0A3M6U1J5-F1
#
_cell.length_a   1.000
_cell.length_b   1.000
_cell.length_c   1.000
_cell.angle_alpha   90.00
_cell.angle_beta   90.00
_cell.angle_gamma   90.00
#
_symmetry.space_group_name_H-M   'P 1'
#
loop_
_entity.id
_entity.type
_entity.pdbx_description
1 polymer ?
#
loop_
_entity_poly.entity_id
_entity_poly.type
_entity_poly.pdbx_seq_one_letter_code
_entity_poly.pdbx_strand_id
1 'polypeptide(L)'
;FSSFVLKDIDKIQMDLNYGEGVFKGIKDALPEAKISSTKGIYQDIGPLRLPIFLVSFTSGEIKNERISFKTKLGESINLRLNCRENLLLSPYPVKLEVRDVKGDCDVGDVALIKMGGLESSLRNPTHHAVCEGLIIRYKPKVISVDEEPVKIRDVNGELHQLVSGSVKFDSGNDVATAISKELVNDLRLEPNPRKKRNVTLAGGLKMSCGLIEISIVVRGREFCVKALVGAVGPDTDLLVGMDVIQRLAEEKFTLGTP
;
A
#
# COMPACT_ATOMS: atom_id res chain seq x y z
N PHE A 1 -27.82 4.07 8.90
CA PHE A 1 -26.36 4.15 8.94
C PHE A 1 -25.80 2.94 8.21
N SER A 2 -25.31 3.11 6.98
CA SER A 2 -24.65 2.04 6.24
C SER A 2 -23.28 1.80 6.86
N SER A 3 -23.09 0.64 7.49
CA SER A 3 -21.79 0.19 7.97
C SER A 3 -20.87 -0.02 6.76
N PHE A 4 -19.84 0.82 6.62
CA PHE A 4 -18.79 0.59 5.64
C PHE A 4 -17.93 -0.59 6.12
N VAL A 5 -18.20 -1.77 5.57
CA VAL A 5 -17.35 -2.95 5.79
C VAL A 5 -16.13 -2.80 4.90
N LEU A 6 -14.95 -2.71 5.51
CA LEU A 6 -13.68 -2.78 4.80
C LEU A 6 -13.60 -4.13 4.09
N LYS A 7 -13.71 -4.14 2.76
CA LYS A 7 -13.60 -5.36 1.96
C LYS A 7 -12.15 -5.58 1.58
N ASP A 8 -11.74 -6.85 1.65
CA ASP A 8 -10.45 -7.31 1.13
C ASP A 8 -10.34 -6.99 -0.37
N ILE A 9 -9.20 -6.45 -0.81
CA ILE A 9 -8.93 -6.14 -2.22
C ILE A 9 -9.05 -7.39 -3.08
N ASP A 10 -8.63 -8.54 -2.56
CA ASP A 10 -8.72 -9.84 -3.23
C ASP A 10 -10.16 -10.20 -3.50
N LYS A 11 -11.02 -9.96 -2.51
CA LYS A 11 -12.46 -10.19 -2.62
C LYS A 11 -13.09 -9.21 -3.61
N ILE A 12 -12.71 -7.93 -3.56
CA ILE A 12 -13.19 -6.94 -4.53
C ILE A 12 -12.82 -7.38 -5.95
N GLN A 13 -11.56 -7.71 -6.21
CA GLN A 13 -11.10 -8.11 -7.54
C GLN A 13 -11.72 -9.43 -8.01
N MET A 14 -11.94 -10.40 -7.13
CA MET A 14 -12.65 -11.65 -7.45
C MET A 14 -14.14 -11.43 -7.73
N ASP A 15 -14.77 -10.47 -7.05
CA ASP A 15 -16.17 -10.10 -7.26
C ASP A 15 -16.36 -9.26 -8.55
N LEU A 16 -15.30 -8.62 -9.07
CA LEU A 16 -15.33 -7.86 -10.31
C LEU A 16 -15.27 -8.80 -11.53
N ASN A 17 -16.24 -8.66 -12.42
CA ASN A 17 -16.23 -9.24 -13.76
C ASN A 17 -16.31 -8.13 -14.81
N TYR A 18 -15.83 -8.40 -16.02
CA TYR A 18 -16.05 -7.50 -17.16
C TYR A 18 -17.55 -7.33 -17.40
N GLY A 19 -17.99 -6.08 -17.57
CA GLY A 19 -19.41 -5.74 -17.64
C GLY A 19 -19.63 -4.24 -17.55
N GLU A 20 -20.56 -3.79 -16.71
CA GLU A 20 -20.86 -2.37 -16.54
C GLU A 20 -19.84 -1.71 -15.59
N GLY A 21 -18.91 -0.92 -16.17
CA GLY A 21 -17.96 -0.11 -15.42
C GLY A 21 -16.55 -0.69 -15.27
N VAL A 22 -16.28 -1.91 -15.76
CA VAL A 22 -14.96 -2.56 -15.73
C VAL A 22 -14.60 -3.11 -17.11
N PHE A 23 -13.43 -2.74 -17.63
CA PHE A 23 -13.06 -2.96 -19.03
C PHE A 23 -11.63 -3.52 -19.16
N LYS A 24 -11.35 -4.27 -20.25
CA LYS A 24 -10.00 -4.80 -20.53
C LYS A 24 -9.05 -3.72 -21.07
N GLY A 25 -9.61 -2.66 -21.65
CA GLY A 25 -8.85 -1.56 -22.22
C GLY A 25 -9.68 -0.29 -22.35
N ILE A 26 -9.02 0.79 -22.79
CA ILE A 26 -9.67 2.08 -23.01
C ILE A 26 -10.64 1.98 -24.16
N LYS A 27 -10.28 1.28 -25.24
CA LYS A 27 -11.15 1.09 -26.41
C LYS A 27 -12.40 0.27 -26.12
N ASP A 28 -12.39 -0.58 -25.11
CA ASP A 28 -13.59 -1.27 -24.63
C ASP A 28 -14.51 -0.33 -23.84
N ALA A 29 -13.92 0.56 -23.03
CA ALA A 29 -14.67 1.51 -22.21
C ALA A 29 -15.21 2.71 -23.01
N LEU A 30 -14.36 3.25 -23.88
CA LEU A 30 -14.55 4.46 -24.67
C LEU A 30 -13.97 4.23 -26.08
N PRO A 31 -14.74 3.63 -27.00
CA PRO A 31 -14.26 3.32 -28.35
C PRO A 31 -13.72 4.53 -29.12
N GLU A 32 -14.30 5.70 -28.91
CA GLU A 32 -13.94 6.96 -29.59
C GLU A 32 -12.73 7.67 -28.97
N ALA A 33 -12.28 7.27 -27.79
CA ALA A 33 -11.17 7.93 -27.11
C ALA A 33 -9.87 7.81 -27.90
N LYS A 34 -9.11 8.90 -27.95
CA LYS A 34 -7.76 8.93 -28.52
C LYS A 34 -6.76 8.65 -27.40
N ILE A 35 -5.76 7.82 -27.71
CA ILE A 35 -4.70 7.44 -26.78
C ILE A 35 -3.39 8.00 -27.31
N SER A 36 -2.68 8.73 -26.47
CA SER A 36 -1.38 9.32 -26.77
C SER A 36 -0.43 9.10 -25.60
N SER A 37 0.82 8.75 -25.92
CA SER A 37 1.88 8.60 -24.93
C SER A 37 2.20 9.88 -24.17
N THR A 38 1.93 11.06 -24.76
CA THR A 38 2.20 12.38 -24.16
C THR A 38 0.96 13.02 -23.58
N LYS A 39 -0.18 12.93 -24.27
CA LYS A 39 -1.45 13.57 -23.85
C LYS A 39 -2.34 12.67 -22.99
N GLY A 40 -1.97 11.40 -22.85
CA GLY A 40 -2.81 10.40 -22.18
C GLY A 40 -4.04 10.06 -23.01
N ILE A 41 -5.18 9.93 -22.35
CA ILE A 41 -6.46 9.65 -22.98
C ILE A 41 -7.22 10.95 -23.15
N TYR A 42 -7.74 11.20 -24.35
CA TYR A 42 -8.53 12.39 -24.62
C TYR A 42 -9.62 12.17 -25.67
N GLN A 43 -10.65 13.02 -25.64
CA GLN A 43 -11.74 13.02 -26.62
C GLN A 43 -12.17 14.45 -26.96
N ASP A 44 -12.54 14.65 -28.22
CA ASP A 44 -12.98 15.94 -28.75
C ASP A 44 -14.48 16.19 -28.47
N ILE A 45 -15.27 15.12 -28.30
CA ILE A 45 -16.70 15.16 -27.98
C ILE A 45 -16.86 14.80 -26.50
N GLY A 46 -17.67 15.58 -25.76
CA GLY A 46 -17.86 15.40 -24.31
C GLY A 46 -18.44 14.03 -23.94
N PRO A 47 -18.14 13.51 -22.73
CA PRO A 47 -18.41 12.12 -22.43
C PRO A 47 -19.91 11.82 -22.46
N LEU A 48 -20.30 10.83 -23.27
CA LEU A 48 -21.54 10.10 -23.08
C LEU A 48 -21.40 9.18 -21.86
N ARG A 49 -22.25 9.45 -20.85
CA ARG A 49 -22.71 8.54 -19.78
C ARG A 49 -21.73 7.99 -18.72
N LEU A 50 -20.42 7.86 -18.94
CA LEU A 50 -19.51 7.35 -17.89
C LEU A 50 -18.36 8.32 -17.59
N PRO A 51 -18.47 9.19 -16.56
CA PRO A 51 -17.36 10.04 -16.16
C PRO A 51 -16.22 9.25 -15.53
N ILE A 52 -16.48 8.03 -15.04
CA ILE A 52 -15.55 7.20 -14.27
C ILE A 52 -15.73 5.73 -14.68
N PHE A 53 -14.63 5.01 -14.91
CA PHE A 53 -14.62 3.59 -15.25
C PHE A 53 -13.32 2.92 -14.78
N LEU A 54 -13.36 1.59 -14.61
CA LEU A 54 -12.22 0.77 -14.21
C LEU A 54 -11.60 0.10 -15.44
N VAL A 55 -10.27 0.14 -15.53
CA VAL A 55 -9.53 -0.49 -16.63
C VAL A 55 -8.49 -1.43 -16.10
N SER A 56 -8.54 -2.66 -16.59
CA SER A 56 -7.56 -3.70 -16.28
C SER A 56 -6.22 -3.43 -16.96
N PHE A 57 -5.13 -3.64 -16.23
CA PHE A 57 -3.78 -3.46 -16.74
C PHE A 57 -2.87 -4.63 -16.38
N THR A 58 -1.77 -4.77 -17.13
CA THR A 58 -0.83 -5.90 -17.06
C THR A 58 0.55 -5.50 -16.54
N SER A 59 0.87 -4.21 -16.61
CA SER A 59 2.08 -3.64 -16.04
C SER A 59 1.87 -2.15 -15.83
N GLY A 60 2.56 -1.57 -14.84
CA GLY A 60 2.57 -0.14 -14.65
C GLY A 60 3.76 0.36 -13.87
N GLU A 61 4.02 1.65 -13.98
CA GLU A 61 5.02 2.38 -13.22
C GLU A 61 4.48 3.74 -12.80
N ILE A 62 4.89 4.20 -11.63
CA ILE A 62 4.59 5.54 -11.12
C ILE A 62 5.87 6.36 -11.13
N LYS A 63 5.80 7.56 -11.71
CA LYS A 63 6.92 8.52 -11.76
C LYS A 63 6.39 9.94 -11.85
N ASN A 64 6.91 10.85 -11.03
CA ASN A 64 6.59 12.28 -11.07
C ASN A 64 5.07 12.56 -11.09
N GLU A 65 4.32 11.96 -10.14
CA GLU A 65 2.86 12.08 -10.03
C GLU A 65 2.05 11.56 -11.23
N ARG A 66 2.67 10.75 -12.09
CA ARG A 66 2.04 10.13 -13.24
C ARG A 66 2.13 8.61 -13.14
N ILE A 67 1.12 7.95 -13.67
CA ILE A 67 1.15 6.51 -13.90
C ILE A 67 1.26 6.23 -15.40
N SER A 68 2.22 5.39 -15.76
CA SER A 68 2.32 4.77 -17.08
C SER A 68 1.96 3.30 -16.94
N PHE A 69 1.04 2.78 -17.76
CA PHE A 69 0.64 1.37 -17.68
C PHE A 69 0.23 0.81 -19.04
N LYS A 70 0.21 -0.52 -19.15
CA LYS A 70 -0.27 -1.24 -20.34
C LYS A 70 -1.58 -1.96 -20.02
N THR A 71 -2.65 -1.66 -20.75
CA THR A 71 -3.96 -2.34 -20.58
C THR A 71 -3.87 -3.82 -20.98
N LYS A 72 -4.90 -4.63 -20.68
CA LYS A 72 -4.96 -6.01 -21.19
C LYS A 72 -5.13 -6.09 -22.70
N LEU A 73 -5.65 -5.03 -23.34
CA LEU A 73 -5.67 -4.91 -24.80
C LEU A 73 -4.34 -4.39 -25.39
N GLY A 74 -3.33 -4.15 -24.55
CA GLY A 74 -2.00 -3.75 -24.99
C GLY A 74 -1.83 -2.25 -25.22
N GLU A 75 -2.81 -1.43 -24.85
CA GLU A 75 -2.73 0.03 -25.01
C GLU A 75 -1.76 0.61 -23.98
N SER A 76 -0.84 1.46 -24.42
CA SER A 76 0.10 2.17 -23.55
C SER A 76 -0.50 3.48 -23.07
N ILE A 77 -0.74 3.59 -21.78
CA ILE A 77 -1.43 4.71 -21.12
C ILE A 77 -0.45 5.48 -20.26
N ASN A 78 -0.58 6.81 -20.24
CA ASN A 78 0.17 7.70 -19.37
C ASN A 78 -0.77 8.80 -18.86
N LEU A 79 -1.11 8.77 -17.58
CA LEU A 79 -2.07 9.69 -16.96
C LEU A 79 -1.48 10.36 -15.72
N ARG A 80 -1.99 11.54 -15.40
CA ARG A 80 -1.82 12.12 -14.06
C ARG A 80 -2.47 11.18 -13.03
N LEU A 81 -1.77 10.89 -11.95
CA LEU A 81 -2.25 10.10 -10.83
C LEU A 81 -2.69 11.06 -9.72
N ASN A 82 -3.96 11.06 -9.35
CA ASN A 82 -4.47 11.88 -8.25
C ASN A 82 -4.50 11.15 -6.90
N CYS A 83 -4.32 9.83 -6.92
CA CYS A 83 -4.40 9.00 -5.73
C CYS A 83 -3.21 9.25 -4.80
N ARG A 84 -3.40 10.08 -3.77
CA ARG A 84 -2.35 10.49 -2.83
C ARG A 84 -1.66 9.32 -2.12
N GLU A 85 -2.40 8.27 -1.78
CA GLU A 85 -1.84 7.07 -1.14
C GLU A 85 -0.82 6.32 -2.00
N ASN A 86 -0.86 6.54 -3.32
CA ASN A 86 0.05 5.94 -4.29
C ASN A 86 1.01 6.97 -4.91
N LEU A 87 0.95 8.23 -4.47
CA LEU A 87 1.89 9.26 -4.92
C LEU A 87 3.19 9.12 -4.15
N LEU A 88 4.20 8.63 -4.84
CA LEU A 88 5.58 8.62 -4.38
C LEU A 88 6.28 9.83 -4.99
N LEU A 89 6.85 10.70 -4.16
CA LEU A 89 7.66 11.86 -4.60
C LEU A 89 9.06 11.42 -5.05
N SER A 90 9.21 10.17 -5.50
CA SER A 90 10.48 9.61 -5.90
C SER A 90 10.85 10.07 -7.31
N PRO A 91 12.11 10.52 -7.53
CA PRO A 91 12.62 10.79 -8.88
C PRO A 91 12.82 9.50 -9.70
N TYR A 92 12.79 8.34 -9.04
CA TYR A 92 12.94 7.03 -9.65
C TYR A 92 11.57 6.39 -9.95
N PRO A 93 11.40 5.74 -11.11
CA PRO A 93 10.15 5.04 -11.42
C PRO A 93 9.91 3.88 -10.46
N VAL A 94 8.73 3.83 -9.85
CA VAL A 94 8.29 2.71 -9.01
C VAL A 94 7.44 1.77 -9.85
N LYS A 95 7.93 0.55 -10.07
CA LYS A 95 7.19 -0.47 -10.83
C LYS A 95 6.08 -1.05 -9.96
N LEU A 96 4.88 -1.12 -10.53
CA LEU A 96 3.73 -1.77 -9.90
C LEU A 96 3.87 -3.29 -10.07
N GLU A 97 3.71 -4.02 -8.97
CA GLU A 97 3.57 -5.47 -9.01
C GLU A 97 2.13 -5.81 -9.41
N VAL A 98 1.95 -6.23 -10.66
CA VAL A 98 0.64 -6.54 -11.22
C VAL A 98 0.45 -8.05 -11.23
N ARG A 99 -0.75 -8.51 -10.86
CA ARG A 99 -1.13 -9.92 -10.92
C ARG A 99 -1.10 -10.40 -12.38
N ASP A 100 -0.36 -11.49 -12.62
CA ASP A 100 -0.41 -12.19 -13.90
C ASP A 100 -1.74 -12.96 -14.01
N VAL A 101 -2.70 -12.37 -14.72
CA VAL A 101 -4.03 -12.96 -14.91
C VAL A 101 -4.08 -13.70 -16.24
N LYS A 102 -4.12 -15.03 -16.16
CA LYS A 102 -4.12 -15.94 -17.32
C LYS A 102 -5.51 -16.21 -17.92
N GLY A 103 -6.58 -15.84 -17.22
CA GLY A 103 -7.97 -16.09 -17.63
C GLY A 103 -8.63 -14.85 -18.24
N ASP A 104 -9.45 -15.06 -19.28
CA ASP A 104 -10.08 -13.96 -20.04
C ASP A 104 -11.25 -13.27 -19.28
N CYS A 105 -11.80 -13.94 -18.27
CA CYS A 105 -12.91 -13.43 -17.44
C CYS A 105 -12.44 -12.75 -16.15
N ASP A 106 -11.21 -12.99 -15.70
CA ASP A 106 -10.68 -12.40 -14.47
C ASP A 106 -10.22 -10.98 -14.75
N VAL A 107 -10.69 -10.02 -13.96
CA VAL A 107 -10.42 -8.58 -14.14
C VAL A 107 -8.99 -8.21 -13.76
N GLY A 108 -8.37 -8.90 -12.80
CA GLY A 108 -7.04 -8.54 -12.28
C GLY A 108 -6.98 -7.17 -11.61
N ASP A 109 -5.80 -6.57 -11.62
CA ASP A 109 -5.60 -5.22 -11.09
C ASP A 109 -6.16 -4.16 -12.03
N VAL A 110 -6.75 -3.11 -11.46
CA VAL A 110 -7.49 -2.09 -12.22
C VAL A 110 -7.10 -0.67 -11.83
N ALA A 111 -7.10 0.21 -12.82
CA ALA A 111 -6.98 1.66 -12.66
C ALA A 111 -8.37 2.30 -12.76
N LEU A 112 -8.68 3.19 -11.82
CA LEU A 112 -9.89 4.02 -11.85
C LEU A 112 -9.62 5.27 -12.68
N ILE A 113 -10.16 5.28 -13.89
CA ILE A 113 -9.99 6.37 -14.84
C ILE A 113 -11.21 7.27 -14.78
N LYS A 114 -10.96 8.57 -14.72
CA LYS A 114 -11.98 9.60 -14.80
C LYS A 114 -11.72 10.51 -15.98
N MET A 115 -12.73 10.74 -16.80
CA MET A 115 -12.68 11.79 -17.82
C MET A 115 -12.89 13.14 -17.14
N GLY A 116 -11.94 14.07 -17.33
CA GLY A 116 -12.04 15.43 -16.85
C GLY A 116 -13.19 16.21 -17.51
N GLY A 117 -13.62 17.28 -16.85
CA GLY A 117 -14.53 18.26 -17.45
C GLY A 117 -13.85 19.09 -18.54
N LEU A 118 -14.64 19.88 -19.27
CA LEU A 118 -14.17 20.76 -20.35
C LEU A 118 -13.12 21.75 -19.81
N GLU A 119 -11.85 21.65 -20.23
CA GLU A 119 -10.90 22.76 -20.03
C GLU A 119 -11.26 23.87 -21.03
N SER A 120 -11.96 24.89 -20.54
CA SER A 120 -12.56 25.97 -21.35
C SER A 120 -11.57 27.01 -21.88
N SER A 121 -10.27 26.80 -21.74
CA SER A 121 -9.21 27.76 -22.06
C SER A 121 -8.52 27.50 -23.41
N LEU A 122 -8.86 26.41 -24.12
CA LEU A 122 -8.28 26.07 -25.42
C LEU A 122 -9.31 26.22 -26.56
N ARG A 123 -8.84 26.68 -27.74
CA ARG A 123 -9.67 26.86 -28.95
C ARG A 123 -10.37 25.57 -29.43
N ASN A 124 -9.87 24.40 -28.98
CA ASN A 124 -10.47 23.08 -29.18
C ASN A 124 -10.54 22.38 -27.81
N PRO A 125 -11.69 22.37 -27.12
CA PRO A 125 -11.78 21.74 -25.82
C PRO A 125 -11.61 20.23 -25.97
N THR A 126 -10.61 19.68 -25.30
CA THR A 126 -10.35 18.23 -25.26
C THR A 126 -10.52 17.76 -23.82
N HIS A 127 -11.34 16.73 -23.62
CA HIS A 127 -11.54 16.17 -22.29
C HIS A 127 -10.37 15.22 -22.01
N HIS A 128 -9.51 15.56 -21.06
CA HIS A 128 -8.38 14.72 -20.67
C HIS A 128 -8.75 13.80 -19.52
N ALA A 129 -8.30 12.55 -19.58
CA ALA A 129 -8.48 11.61 -18.48
C ALA A 129 -7.41 11.80 -17.40
N VAL A 130 -7.78 11.43 -16.17
CA VAL A 130 -6.88 11.28 -15.02
C VAL A 130 -7.11 9.91 -14.37
N CYS A 131 -6.09 9.42 -13.66
CA CYS A 131 -6.22 8.24 -12.82
C CYS A 131 -6.54 8.68 -11.39
N GLU A 132 -7.74 8.41 -10.90
CA GLU A 132 -8.19 8.78 -9.55
C GLU A 132 -7.81 7.73 -8.49
N GLY A 133 -7.51 6.49 -8.91
CA GLY A 133 -7.23 5.40 -7.98
C GLY A 133 -6.65 4.17 -8.65
N LEU A 134 -5.97 3.35 -7.84
CA LEU A 134 -5.45 2.05 -8.23
C LEU A 134 -6.01 1.01 -7.26
N ILE A 135 -6.58 -0.06 -7.79
CA ILE A 135 -6.96 -1.25 -7.03
C ILE A 135 -5.97 -2.33 -7.44
N ILE A 136 -4.82 -2.31 -6.76
CA ILE A 136 -3.71 -3.23 -6.95
C ILE A 136 -3.60 -4.16 -5.73
N ARG A 137 -3.42 -5.45 -5.99
CA ARG A 137 -3.22 -6.46 -4.95
C ARG A 137 -1.90 -6.27 -4.21
N TYR A 138 -0.86 -5.91 -4.95
CA TYR A 138 0.48 -5.73 -4.41
C TYR A 138 0.81 -4.24 -4.33
N LYS A 139 0.82 -3.70 -3.12
CA LYS A 139 1.57 -2.46 -2.84
C LYS A 139 3.05 -2.72 -3.16
N PRO A 140 3.84 -1.69 -3.51
CA PRO A 140 5.28 -1.86 -3.68
C PRO A 140 5.84 -2.68 -2.51
N LYS A 141 6.73 -3.63 -2.78
CA LYS A 141 7.41 -4.40 -1.74
C LYS A 141 8.43 -3.56 -0.97
N VAL A 142 8.20 -2.26 -0.88
CA VAL A 142 8.96 -1.32 -0.07
C VAL A 142 8.16 -1.07 1.19
N ILE A 143 8.74 -1.45 2.32
CA ILE A 143 8.23 -1.14 3.65
C ILE A 143 8.78 0.23 4.03
N SER A 144 7.87 1.16 4.31
CA SER A 144 8.27 2.48 4.81
C SER A 144 8.89 2.34 6.19
N VAL A 145 10.10 2.87 6.37
CA VAL A 145 10.79 2.76 7.67
C VAL A 145 10.04 3.48 8.78
N ASP A 146 9.36 4.59 8.45
CA ASP A 146 8.75 5.52 9.41
C ASP A 146 7.21 5.54 9.35
N GLU A 147 6.63 5.18 8.21
CA GLU A 147 5.18 5.36 7.96
C GLU A 147 4.46 4.04 7.64
N GLU A 148 5.11 2.89 7.79
CA GLU A 148 4.47 1.62 7.47
C GLU A 148 3.32 1.32 8.45
N PRO A 149 2.10 1.07 7.97
CA PRO A 149 0.98 0.71 8.83
C PRO A 149 1.21 -0.68 9.43
N VAL A 150 1.35 -0.72 10.77
CA VAL A 150 1.46 -1.96 11.55
C VAL A 150 0.27 -2.08 12.50
N LYS A 151 -0.27 -3.29 12.61
CA LYS A 151 -1.28 -3.63 13.62
C LYS A 151 -0.68 -4.54 14.67
N ILE A 152 -1.24 -4.51 15.87
CA ILE A 152 -0.85 -5.37 16.98
C ILE A 152 -2.08 -5.94 17.66
N ARG A 153 -1.99 -7.18 18.15
CA ARG A 153 -3.07 -7.78 18.94
C ARG A 153 -2.97 -7.40 20.41
N ASP A 154 -4.12 -7.12 21.02
CA ASP A 154 -4.25 -6.98 22.46
C ASP A 154 -4.41 -8.35 23.17
N VAL A 155 -4.58 -8.31 24.49
CA VAL A 155 -4.79 -9.51 25.32
C VAL A 155 -6.05 -10.31 24.96
N ASN A 156 -7.06 -9.66 24.36
CA ASN A 156 -8.31 -10.30 23.93
C ASN A 156 -8.21 -10.83 22.49
N GLY A 157 -7.10 -10.56 21.80
CA GLY A 157 -6.87 -10.93 20.40
C GLY A 157 -7.43 -9.94 19.39
N GLU A 158 -7.93 -8.77 19.81
CA GLU A 158 -8.42 -7.72 18.92
C GLU A 158 -7.23 -6.99 18.27
N LEU A 159 -7.39 -6.62 17.00
CA LEU A 159 -6.34 -5.94 16.22
C LEU A 159 -6.47 -4.43 16.31
N HIS A 160 -5.41 -3.78 16.81
CA HIS A 160 -5.29 -2.34 16.93
C HIS A 160 -4.29 -1.81 15.91
N GLN A 161 -4.68 -0.76 15.17
CA GLN A 161 -3.79 -0.08 14.23
C GLN A 161 -2.91 0.92 14.99
N LEU A 162 -1.59 0.78 14.89
CA LEU A 162 -0.65 1.72 15.48
C LEU A 162 -0.61 3.03 14.70
N VAL A 163 -0.33 4.12 15.42
CA VAL A 163 -0.24 5.48 14.86
C VAL A 163 0.97 5.57 13.94
N SER A 164 0.82 6.22 12.78
CA SER A 164 1.95 6.44 11.86
C SER A 164 3.08 7.23 12.57
N GLY A 165 4.33 6.83 12.37
CA GLY A 165 5.48 7.42 13.07
C GLY A 165 5.78 6.84 14.45
N SER A 166 4.83 6.13 15.09
CA SER A 166 5.07 5.41 16.36
C SER A 166 5.78 4.07 16.15
N VAL A 167 5.89 3.61 14.90
CA VAL A 167 6.52 2.34 14.52
C VAL A 167 7.74 2.60 13.67
N LYS A 168 8.86 1.96 14.00
CA LYS A 168 10.12 2.09 13.25
C LYS A 168 10.67 0.73 12.88
N PHE A 169 11.14 0.59 11.65
CA PHE A 169 11.87 -0.60 11.18
C PHE A 169 13.38 -0.36 11.29
N ASP A 170 14.05 -1.07 12.18
CA ASP A 170 15.47 -0.89 12.46
C ASP A 170 16.27 -2.13 12.07
N SER A 171 16.91 -2.08 10.90
CA SER A 171 17.80 -3.15 10.41
C SER A 171 19.09 -3.29 11.20
N GLY A 172 19.44 -2.33 12.07
CA GLY A 172 20.55 -2.44 13.01
C GLY A 172 20.17 -3.14 14.32
N ASN A 173 18.87 -3.40 14.55
CA ASN A 173 18.39 -4.10 15.72
C ASN A 173 18.40 -5.62 15.50
N ASP A 174 19.57 -6.22 15.71
CA ASP A 174 19.82 -7.66 15.55
C ASP A 174 19.26 -8.52 16.70
N VAL A 175 18.79 -7.90 17.80
CA VAL A 175 18.51 -8.64 19.05
C VAL A 175 17.09 -9.20 19.10
N ALA A 176 16.09 -8.34 18.91
CA ALA A 176 14.66 -8.65 18.88
C ALA A 176 13.85 -7.36 18.65
N THR A 177 12.63 -7.49 18.14
CA THR A 177 11.63 -6.41 18.18
C THR A 177 11.44 -5.87 19.61
N ALA A 178 11.20 -4.57 19.77
CA ALA A 178 10.97 -3.93 21.07
C ALA A 178 9.66 -3.15 21.10
N ILE A 179 9.06 -3.04 22.28
CA ILE A 179 7.75 -2.42 22.51
C ILE A 179 7.81 -1.46 23.70
N SER A 180 7.14 -0.31 23.61
CA SER A 180 7.06 0.67 24.70
C SER A 180 6.28 0.12 25.89
N LYS A 181 6.61 0.59 27.09
CA LYS A 181 5.84 0.23 28.30
C LYS A 181 4.41 0.78 28.25
N GLU A 182 4.24 1.94 27.60
CA GLU A 182 2.95 2.58 27.40
C GLU A 182 2.04 1.71 26.54
N LEU A 183 2.52 1.29 25.36
CA LEU A 183 1.77 0.41 24.48
C LEU A 183 1.45 -0.95 25.13
N VAL A 184 2.37 -1.51 25.92
CA VAL A 184 2.11 -2.74 26.69
C VAL A 184 0.93 -2.57 27.66
N ASN A 185 0.87 -1.43 28.37
CA ASN A 185 -0.21 -1.14 29.30
C ASN A 185 -1.54 -0.91 28.56
N ASP A 186 -1.51 -0.19 27.44
CA ASP A 186 -2.70 0.11 26.63
C ASP A 186 -3.33 -1.17 26.07
N LEU A 187 -2.49 -2.11 25.61
CA LEU A 187 -2.91 -3.43 25.12
C LEU A 187 -3.21 -4.44 26.25
N ARG A 188 -3.01 -4.03 27.52
CA ARG A 188 -3.19 -4.85 28.72
C ARG A 188 -2.40 -6.17 28.67
N LEU A 189 -1.21 -6.13 28.08
CA LEU A 189 -0.35 -7.30 27.95
C LEU A 189 0.53 -7.43 29.21
N GLU A 190 0.70 -8.66 29.70
CA GLU A 190 1.53 -8.90 30.88
C GLU A 190 2.91 -9.47 30.48
N PRO A 191 4.01 -8.72 30.67
CA PRO A 191 5.34 -9.25 30.42
C PRO A 191 5.68 -10.36 31.42
N ASN A 192 6.42 -11.37 30.95
CA ASN A 192 6.79 -12.47 31.83
C ASN A 192 7.80 -12.00 32.89
N PRO A 193 7.46 -11.97 34.18
CA PRO A 193 8.30 -11.39 35.21
C PRO A 193 9.60 -12.19 35.44
N ARG A 194 9.64 -13.44 35.01
CA ARG A 194 10.78 -14.36 35.17
C ARG A 194 11.75 -14.32 33.98
N LYS A 195 11.35 -13.75 32.85
CA LYS A 195 12.18 -13.70 31.63
C LYS A 195 12.68 -12.29 31.41
N LYS A 196 13.96 -12.08 31.74
CA LYS A 196 14.68 -10.85 31.45
C LYS A 196 15.82 -11.10 30.49
N ARG A 197 16.08 -10.15 29.61
CA ARG A 197 17.21 -10.17 28.68
C ARG A 197 18.02 -8.91 28.88
N ASN A 198 19.33 -9.07 29.03
CA ASN A 198 20.25 -7.94 29.05
C ASN A 198 20.55 -7.55 27.61
N VAL A 199 20.34 -6.28 27.30
CA VAL A 199 20.57 -5.71 25.98
C VAL A 199 21.42 -4.46 26.11
N THR A 200 22.17 -4.15 25.05
CA THR A 200 22.95 -2.92 24.96
C THR A 200 22.21 -1.98 24.02
N LEU A 201 21.76 -0.85 24.54
CA LEU A 201 21.11 0.19 23.74
C LEU A 201 22.15 1.03 23.00
N ALA A 202 21.67 1.85 22.06
CA ALA A 202 22.47 2.89 21.44
C ALA A 202 23.18 3.76 22.51
N GLY A 203 24.47 4.02 22.32
CA GLY A 203 25.30 4.70 23.31
C GLY A 203 25.95 3.79 24.37
N GLY A 204 25.81 2.46 24.26
CA GLY A 204 26.52 1.50 25.11
C GLY A 204 25.85 1.24 26.47
N LEU A 205 24.66 1.80 26.70
CA LEU A 205 23.91 1.61 27.93
C LEU A 205 23.39 0.17 28.02
N LYS A 206 23.75 -0.54 29.09
CA LYS A 206 23.23 -1.89 29.36
C LYS A 206 21.92 -1.81 30.12
N MET A 207 20.87 -2.42 29.59
CA MET A 207 19.55 -2.46 30.20
C MET A 207 19.06 -3.90 30.31
N SER A 208 18.42 -4.23 31.44
CA SER A 208 17.71 -5.51 31.61
C SER A 208 16.24 -5.31 31.28
N CYS A 209 15.78 -5.91 30.18
CA CYS A 209 14.43 -5.75 29.66
C CYS A 209 13.59 -6.99 29.96
N GLY A 210 12.31 -6.79 30.27
CA GLY A 210 11.33 -7.88 30.28
C GLY A 210 11.06 -8.39 28.87
N LEU A 211 10.63 -9.64 28.76
CA LEU A 211 10.21 -10.23 27.49
C LEU A 211 8.69 -10.46 27.49
N ILE A 212 8.08 -10.18 26.34
CA ILE A 212 6.66 -10.40 26.11
C ILE A 212 6.46 -10.99 24.71
N GLU A 213 5.51 -11.91 24.57
CA GLU A 213 5.13 -12.42 23.26
C GLU A 213 4.02 -11.53 22.69
N ILE A 214 4.26 -11.00 21.49
CA ILE A 214 3.30 -10.16 20.78
C ILE A 214 3.03 -10.73 19.39
N SER A 215 1.83 -10.47 18.88
CA SER A 215 1.49 -10.72 17.48
C SER A 215 1.31 -9.38 16.77
N ILE A 216 2.15 -9.13 15.77
CA ILE A 216 2.06 -7.95 14.91
C ILE A 216 1.65 -8.36 13.50
N VAL A 217 0.91 -7.49 12.83
CA VAL A 217 0.47 -7.69 11.44
C VAL A 217 1.02 -6.56 10.57
N VAL A 218 1.86 -6.93 9.61
CA VAL A 218 2.43 -6.01 8.61
C VAL A 218 1.94 -6.48 7.24
N ARG A 219 1.31 -5.60 6.46
CA ARG A 219 0.75 -5.94 5.13
C ARG A 219 -0.12 -7.21 5.12
N GLY A 220 -0.89 -7.45 6.18
CA GLY A 220 -1.77 -8.63 6.32
C GLY A 220 -1.07 -9.92 6.74
N ARG A 221 0.25 -9.88 7.01
CA ARG A 221 1.05 -11.02 7.44
C ARG A 221 1.27 -10.98 8.94
N GLU A 222 1.05 -12.11 9.59
CA GLU A 222 1.15 -12.23 11.04
C GLU A 222 2.55 -12.68 11.49
N PHE A 223 3.11 -11.97 12.45
CA PHE A 223 4.41 -12.22 13.05
C PHE A 223 4.27 -12.32 14.56
N CYS A 224 4.37 -13.55 15.08
CA CYS A 224 4.50 -13.79 16.52
C CYS A 224 5.98 -13.66 16.90
N VAL A 225 6.30 -12.68 17.75
CA VAL A 225 7.68 -12.37 18.16
C VAL A 225 7.80 -12.19 19.66
N LYS A 226 9.01 -12.37 20.17
CA LYS A 226 9.37 -12.14 21.58
C LYS A 226 9.93 -10.73 21.72
N ALA A 227 9.07 -9.78 22.00
CA ALA A 227 9.43 -8.38 22.10
C ALA A 227 10.08 -8.03 23.44
N LEU A 228 11.03 -7.10 23.38
CA LEU A 228 11.69 -6.49 24.55
C LEU A 228 10.87 -5.31 25.06
N VAL A 229 10.50 -5.33 26.33
CA VAL A 229 9.69 -4.26 26.93
C VAL A 229 10.57 -3.09 27.37
N GLY A 230 10.27 -1.90 26.85
CA GLY A 230 10.90 -0.64 27.20
C GLY A 230 12.22 -0.36 26.49
N ALA A 231 12.63 -1.20 25.53
CA ALA A 231 13.86 -1.02 24.73
C ALA A 231 13.60 -0.22 23.45
N VAL A 232 12.83 0.86 23.55
CA VAL A 232 12.44 1.73 22.44
C VAL A 232 12.95 3.15 22.68
N GLY A 233 13.16 3.92 21.60
CA GLY A 233 13.52 5.33 21.68
C GLY A 233 12.32 6.22 22.05
N PRO A 234 12.55 7.52 22.30
CA PRO A 234 11.47 8.49 22.46
C PRO A 234 10.50 8.44 21.27
N ASP A 235 9.21 8.65 21.55
CA ASP A 235 8.13 8.70 20.55
C ASP A 235 8.00 7.44 19.68
N THR A 236 8.54 6.31 20.13
CA THR A 236 8.49 5.03 19.43
C THR A 236 7.79 3.99 20.29
N ASP A 237 6.63 3.53 19.85
CA ASP A 237 5.86 2.48 20.51
C ASP A 237 6.31 1.09 20.12
N LEU A 238 6.72 0.90 18.87
CA LEU A 238 7.18 -0.38 18.36
C LEU A 238 8.43 -0.20 17.49
N LEU A 239 9.51 -0.87 17.89
CA LEU A 239 10.75 -0.94 17.11
C LEU A 239 10.85 -2.36 16.52
N VAL A 240 10.54 -2.49 15.24
CA VAL A 240 10.57 -3.75 14.51
C VAL A 240 12.01 -4.10 14.16
N GLY A 241 12.49 -5.22 14.67
CA GLY A 241 13.88 -5.68 14.50
C GLY A 241 14.04 -6.74 13.40
N MET A 242 15.25 -7.29 13.32
CA MET A 242 15.63 -8.27 12.30
C MET A 242 14.83 -9.58 12.35
N ASP A 243 14.22 -9.91 13.49
CA ASP A 243 13.32 -11.06 13.67
C ASP A 243 12.05 -10.99 12.79
N VAL A 244 11.63 -9.79 12.42
CA VAL A 244 10.52 -9.55 11.50
C VAL A 244 11.05 -9.15 10.13
N ILE A 245 12.04 -8.26 10.07
CA ILE A 245 12.59 -7.72 8.81
C ILE A 245 13.14 -8.85 7.93
N GLN A 246 13.83 -9.84 8.51
CA GLN A 246 14.38 -10.96 7.73
C GLN A 246 13.27 -11.80 7.08
N ARG A 247 12.18 -12.06 7.83
CA ARG A 247 11.02 -12.78 7.29
C ARG A 247 10.29 -12.00 6.19
N LEU A 248 10.25 -10.67 6.31
CA LEU A 248 9.77 -9.80 5.23
C LEU A 248 10.70 -9.88 4.00
N ALA A 249 12.02 -9.90 4.21
CA ALA A 249 13.00 -10.01 3.12
C ALA A 249 12.94 -11.36 2.38
N GLU A 250 12.67 -12.47 3.08
CA GLU A 250 12.43 -13.79 2.47
C GLU A 250 11.25 -13.78 1.48
N GLU A 251 10.28 -12.90 1.72
CA GLU A 251 9.13 -12.68 0.84
C GLU A 251 9.35 -11.56 -0.19
N LYS A 252 10.58 -11.09 -0.30
CA LYS A 252 11.08 -10.05 -1.21
C LYS A 252 10.66 -8.62 -0.86
N PHE A 253 10.30 -8.36 0.40
CA PHE A 253 10.16 -6.97 0.87
C PHE A 253 11.53 -6.34 1.13
N THR A 254 11.65 -5.04 0.86
CA THR A 254 12.82 -4.21 1.14
C THR A 254 12.40 -3.04 2.03
N LEU A 255 13.28 -2.60 2.93
CA LEU A 255 13.08 -1.36 3.66
C LEU A 255 13.49 -0.17 2.78
N GLY A 256 12.72 0.91 2.84
CA GLY A 256 13.08 2.15 2.14
C GLY A 256 12.10 3.26 2.42
N THR A 257 12.45 4.47 2.03
CA THR A 257 11.48 5.56 1.93
C THR A 257 10.69 5.35 0.63
N PRO A 258 9.35 5.32 0.67
CA PRO A 258 8.53 5.16 -0.53
C PRO A 258 8.86 6.20 -1.63
#